data_AF-A0A6N8AXA8-F1
#
_entry.id   AF-A0A6N8AXA8-F1
#
_cell.length_a   1.000
_cell.length_b   1.000
_cell.length_c   1.000
_cell.angle_alpha   90.00
_cell.angle_beta   90.00
_cell.angle_gamma   90.00
#
_symmetry.space_group_name_H-M   'P 1'
#
loop_
_entity.id
_entity.type
_entity.pdbx_description
1 polymer ?
#
loop_
_entity_poly.entity_id
_entity_poly.type
_entity_poly.pdbx_seq_one_letter_code
_entity_poly.pdbx_strand_id
1 'polypeptide(L)'
;MPFLPATLLLLLLFLLPAGASAQVYKCKGKSGETAYSEHPCDANAQPMKLRSERLPAPVALPPPPPAEAGEPEQSPLRESGSPPPAPAEQDRSAERACIATATASIYGPSNDRVATYQQQMAMLGEQLDNAADAKRSQALQARMDNLRRAISREHAYAHDQVNAARRRCVEQYRPTP
;
A
#
# COMPACT_ATOMS: atom_id res chain seq x y z
N MET A 1 -27.46 27.15 23.74
CA MET A 1 -27.13 26.95 22.31
C MET A 1 -25.82 27.68 21.99
N PRO A 2 -24.71 26.96 21.78
CA PRO A 2 -23.64 27.51 20.95
C PRO A 2 -22.97 26.40 20.11
N PHE A 3 -23.55 26.04 18.96
CA PHE A 3 -22.92 25.13 17.98
C PHE A 3 -22.59 25.83 16.64
N LEU A 4 -22.61 27.16 16.63
CA LEU A 4 -22.46 27.97 15.43
C LEU A 4 -21.01 28.16 14.90
N PRO A 5 -19.92 28.17 15.70
CA PRO A 5 -18.60 28.42 15.13
C PRO A 5 -17.98 27.18 14.46
N ALA A 6 -18.28 25.97 14.97
CA ALA A 6 -17.68 24.73 14.47
C ALA A 6 -18.26 24.28 13.12
N THR A 7 -19.56 24.52 12.91
CA THR A 7 -20.24 24.22 11.63
C THR A 7 -19.80 25.15 10.51
N LEU A 8 -19.52 26.43 10.82
CA LEU A 8 -18.99 27.39 9.85
C LEU A 8 -17.56 27.02 9.40
N LEU A 9 -16.71 26.56 10.32
CA LEU A 9 -15.35 26.11 10.02
C LEU A 9 -15.36 24.84 9.14
N LEU A 10 -16.28 23.90 9.42
CA LEU A 10 -16.42 22.67 8.64
C LEU A 10 -16.94 22.95 7.22
N LEU A 11 -17.84 23.93 7.06
CA LEU A 11 -18.34 24.33 5.75
C LEU A 11 -17.25 25.02 4.91
N LEU A 12 -16.38 25.83 5.54
CA LEU A 12 -15.24 26.47 4.87
C LEU A 12 -14.21 25.48 4.33
N LEU A 13 -13.99 24.36 5.03
CA LEU A 13 -13.08 23.29 4.59
C LEU A 13 -13.60 22.53 3.36
N PHE A 14 -14.93 22.47 3.17
CA PHE A 14 -15.54 21.84 2.00
C PHE A 14 -15.53 22.70 0.73
N LEU A 15 -15.17 23.99 0.86
CA LEU A 15 -15.08 24.95 -0.25
C LEU A 15 -13.68 25.01 -0.89
N LEU A 16 -12.69 24.20 -0.45
CA LEU A 16 -11.42 24.08 -1.16
C LEU A 16 -11.61 23.21 -2.41
N PRO A 17 -11.52 23.77 -3.63
CA PRO A 17 -11.53 22.95 -4.84
C PRO A 17 -10.26 22.10 -4.85
N ALA A 18 -10.43 20.79 -4.67
CA ALA A 18 -9.40 19.78 -4.94
C ALA A 18 -9.19 19.65 -6.46
N GLY A 19 -8.71 20.72 -7.08
CA GLY A 19 -8.33 20.79 -8.48
C GLY A 19 -6.88 20.39 -8.70
N ALA A 20 -6.40 19.33 -8.06
CA ALA A 20 -5.11 18.74 -8.39
C ALA A 20 -5.27 17.90 -9.66
N SER A 21 -5.36 18.58 -10.82
CA SER A 21 -5.17 17.91 -12.09
C SER A 21 -3.67 17.63 -12.23
N ALA A 22 -3.28 16.37 -12.04
CA ALA A 22 -1.89 15.92 -12.16
C ALA A 22 -1.43 16.07 -13.62
N GLN A 23 -1.00 17.27 -13.98
CA GLN A 23 -0.38 17.57 -15.26
C GLN A 23 1.11 17.30 -15.11
N VAL A 24 1.58 16.24 -15.76
CA VAL A 24 2.99 15.88 -15.77
C VAL A 24 3.67 16.69 -16.87
N TYR A 25 4.56 17.60 -16.48
CA TYR A 25 5.35 18.43 -17.39
C TYR A 25 6.65 17.72 -17.73
N LYS A 26 7.03 17.77 -19.01
CA LYS A 26 8.33 17.26 -19.47
C LYS A 26 9.35 18.37 -19.42
N CYS A 27 10.38 18.18 -18.62
CA CYS A 27 11.44 19.13 -18.37
C CYS A 27 12.73 18.66 -19.03
N LYS A 28 13.42 19.54 -19.78
CA LYS A 28 14.73 19.23 -20.35
C LYS A 28 15.84 19.79 -19.48
N GLY A 29 16.68 18.92 -18.94
CA GLY A 29 17.91 19.28 -18.25
C GLY A 29 18.98 19.80 -19.23
N LYS A 30 19.95 20.54 -18.68
CA LYS A 30 21.06 21.17 -19.43
C LYS A 30 21.98 20.17 -20.15
N SER A 31 21.98 18.91 -19.69
CA SER A 31 22.68 17.75 -20.28
C SER A 31 21.88 17.03 -21.38
N GLY A 32 20.66 17.49 -21.68
CA GLY A 32 19.75 16.83 -22.64
C GLY A 32 18.81 15.78 -22.02
N GLU A 33 18.93 15.55 -20.71
CA GLU A 33 18.11 14.59 -19.97
C GLU A 33 16.66 15.06 -19.82
N THR A 34 15.67 14.18 -19.99
CA THR A 34 14.25 14.55 -19.84
C THR A 34 13.70 14.03 -18.53
N ALA A 35 13.40 14.94 -17.60
CA ALA A 35 12.76 14.63 -16.33
C ALA A 35 11.26 14.97 -16.41
N TYR A 36 10.43 14.22 -15.71
CA TYR A 36 8.99 14.47 -15.61
C TYR A 36 8.68 15.03 -14.22
N SER A 37 7.99 16.17 -14.15
CA SER A 37 7.69 16.87 -12.91
C SER A 37 6.22 17.24 -12.85
N GLU A 38 5.65 17.23 -11.64
CA GLU A 38 4.28 17.71 -11.37
C GLU A 38 4.19 19.24 -11.35
N HIS A 39 5.34 19.93 -11.48
CA HIS A 39 5.44 21.38 -11.53
C HIS A 39 6.18 21.83 -12.80
N PRO A 40 5.77 22.94 -13.44
CA PRO A 40 6.39 23.42 -14.66
C PRO A 40 7.83 23.84 -14.40
N CYS A 41 8.78 23.25 -15.12
CA CYS A 41 10.20 23.52 -14.89
C CYS A 41 10.64 24.87 -15.46
N ASP A 42 10.01 25.34 -16.55
CA ASP A 42 10.30 26.62 -17.19
C ASP A 42 9.03 27.22 -17.82
N ALA A 43 9.05 28.52 -18.12
CA ALA A 43 7.90 29.26 -18.67
C ALA A 43 7.33 28.72 -20.01
N ASN A 44 8.06 27.83 -20.69
CA ASN A 44 7.65 27.20 -21.96
C ASN A 44 7.32 25.71 -21.82
N ALA A 45 7.11 25.19 -20.60
CA ALA A 45 6.79 23.79 -20.37
C ALA A 45 5.42 23.43 -20.98
N GLN A 46 5.40 22.52 -21.97
CA GLN A 46 4.17 22.03 -22.59
C GLN A 46 3.56 20.90 -21.74
N PRO A 47 2.30 21.02 -21.29
CA PRO A 47 1.63 19.96 -20.54
C PRO A 47 1.34 18.76 -21.44
N MET A 48 1.78 17.57 -21.05
CA MET A 48 1.55 16.34 -21.81
C MET A 48 0.33 15.60 -21.23
N LYS A 49 -0.73 15.46 -22.03
CA LYS A 49 -1.94 14.71 -21.63
C LYS A 49 -1.65 13.21 -21.65
N LEU A 50 -1.62 12.58 -20.48
CA LEU A 50 -1.65 11.13 -20.36
C LEU A 50 -3.01 10.63 -20.88
N ARG A 51 -2.98 9.70 -21.83
CA ARG A 51 -4.19 9.06 -22.38
C ARG A 51 -4.81 8.22 -21.27
N SER A 52 -5.93 8.69 -20.71
CA SER A 52 -6.71 7.89 -19.75
C SER A 52 -7.17 6.61 -20.44
N GLU A 53 -6.60 5.47 -20.04
CA GLU A 53 -7.18 4.17 -20.37
C GLU A 53 -8.59 4.12 -19.78
N ARG A 54 -9.56 4.18 -20.67
CA ARG A 54 -10.97 3.96 -20.37
C ARG A 54 -11.09 2.49 -19.94
N LEU A 55 -11.40 2.26 -18.66
CA LEU A 55 -11.72 0.93 -18.13
C LEU A 55 -12.72 0.22 -19.07
N PRO A 56 -12.46 -1.02 -19.53
CA PRO A 56 -13.41 -1.75 -20.34
C PRO A 56 -14.61 -2.18 -19.49
N ALA A 57 -15.81 -1.80 -19.96
CA ALA A 57 -17.08 -2.34 -19.47
C ALA A 57 -17.21 -3.84 -19.82
N PRO A 58 -18.05 -4.61 -19.11
CA PRO A 58 -18.19 -6.04 -19.34
C PRO A 58 -18.80 -6.33 -20.72
N VAL A 59 -18.14 -7.20 -21.49
CA VAL A 59 -18.56 -7.61 -22.83
C VAL A 59 -19.71 -8.61 -22.76
N ALA A 60 -20.82 -8.30 -23.43
CA ALA A 60 -21.74 -9.29 -23.99
C ALA A 60 -21.45 -9.44 -25.49
N LEU A 61 -21.23 -10.67 -25.97
CA LEU A 61 -21.08 -11.07 -27.39
C LEU A 61 -22.47 -11.15 -28.06
N PRO A 62 -22.68 -11.01 -29.41
CA PRO A 62 -21.95 -11.64 -30.56
C PRO A 62 -21.92 -10.76 -31.87
N PRO A 63 -21.82 -11.25 -33.15
CA PRO A 63 -20.91 -12.19 -33.89
C PRO A 63 -20.04 -11.49 -35.03
N PRO A 64 -19.12 -12.17 -35.77
CA PRO A 64 -18.23 -11.61 -36.84
C PRO A 64 -18.88 -11.66 -38.27
N PRO A 65 -18.35 -11.15 -39.43
CA PRO A 65 -16.96 -10.83 -39.93
C PRO A 65 -16.91 -9.52 -40.83
N PRO A 66 -16.02 -9.26 -41.83
CA PRO A 66 -14.74 -9.85 -42.26
C PRO A 66 -13.53 -8.87 -42.33
N ALA A 67 -12.36 -9.44 -42.60
CA ALA A 67 -11.04 -8.81 -42.58
C ALA A 67 -10.79 -7.80 -43.72
N GLU A 68 -10.09 -6.71 -43.40
CA GLU A 68 -9.17 -6.02 -44.32
C GLU A 68 -7.93 -5.53 -43.58
N ALA A 69 -6.81 -5.62 -44.29
CA ALA A 69 -5.45 -5.48 -43.84
C ALA A 69 -5.05 -4.04 -43.50
N GLY A 70 -4.29 -3.89 -42.43
CA GLY A 70 -3.46 -2.72 -42.13
C GLY A 70 -2.32 -3.17 -41.24
N GLU A 71 -1.09 -2.97 -41.70
CA GLU A 71 0.17 -3.53 -41.18
C GLU A 71 0.29 -3.64 -39.65
N PRO A 72 0.87 -4.75 -39.14
CA PRO A 72 1.52 -4.70 -37.84
C PRO A 72 2.82 -3.91 -38.03
N GLU A 73 2.76 -2.59 -37.83
CA GLU A 73 3.98 -1.83 -37.57
C GLU A 73 4.49 -2.30 -36.20
N GLN A 74 5.28 -3.36 -36.25
CA GLN A 74 6.16 -3.82 -35.19
C GLN A 74 7.03 -2.62 -34.83
N SER A 75 6.59 -1.87 -33.81
CA SER A 75 7.49 -0.92 -33.14
C SER A 75 8.75 -1.71 -32.77
N PRO A 76 9.92 -1.32 -33.27
CA PRO A 76 11.14 -2.03 -32.98
C PRO A 76 11.41 -1.86 -31.49
N LEU A 77 11.44 -3.00 -30.81
CA LEU A 77 12.37 -3.31 -29.73
C LEU A 77 12.87 -2.06 -28.97
N ARG A 78 12.12 -1.62 -27.95
CA ARG A 78 12.77 -1.09 -26.73
C ARG A 78 12.88 -2.21 -25.71
N GLU A 79 13.58 -3.26 -26.11
CA GLU A 79 14.53 -3.89 -25.21
C GLU A 79 15.50 -2.77 -24.80
N SER A 80 15.18 -2.05 -23.72
CA SER A 80 16.15 -1.20 -23.09
C SER A 80 17.21 -2.14 -22.54
N GLY A 81 18.24 -2.39 -23.35
CA GLY A 81 19.56 -2.79 -22.88
C GLY A 81 20.11 -1.67 -22.01
N SER A 82 19.49 -1.42 -20.86
CA SER A 82 20.23 -0.86 -19.74
C SER A 82 21.31 -1.90 -19.44
N PRO A 83 22.58 -1.48 -19.29
CA PRO A 83 23.59 -2.38 -18.77
C PRO A 83 23.03 -2.99 -17.48
N PRO A 84 23.26 -4.31 -17.24
CA PRO A 84 22.77 -4.94 -16.03
C PRO A 84 23.20 -4.09 -14.83
N PRO A 85 22.31 -3.82 -13.87
CA PRO A 85 22.63 -3.01 -12.71
C PRO A 85 23.91 -3.55 -12.08
N ALA A 86 24.79 -2.66 -11.61
CA ALA A 86 26.03 -3.09 -10.97
C ALA A 86 25.71 -4.12 -9.87
N PRO A 87 26.55 -5.14 -9.63
CA PRO A 87 26.26 -6.22 -8.68
C PRO A 87 25.77 -5.71 -7.31
N ALA A 88 26.39 -4.65 -6.79
CA ALA A 88 26.00 -4.03 -5.52
C ALA A 88 24.58 -3.42 -5.52
N GLU A 89 24.06 -2.99 -6.67
CA GLU A 89 22.68 -2.51 -6.81
C GLU A 89 21.68 -3.66 -6.89
N GLN A 90 22.06 -4.78 -7.52
CA GLN A 90 21.29 -6.02 -7.50
C GLN A 90 21.17 -6.55 -6.07
N ASP A 91 22.28 -6.63 -5.32
CA ASP A 91 22.28 -7.08 -3.93
C ASP A 91 21.38 -6.21 -3.04
N ARG A 92 21.47 -4.88 -3.20
CA ARG A 92 20.60 -3.94 -2.46
C ARG A 92 19.13 -4.08 -2.83
N SER A 93 18.80 -4.35 -4.09
CA SER A 93 17.41 -4.54 -4.50
C SER A 93 16.84 -5.87 -4.01
N ALA A 94 17.65 -6.93 -4.03
CA ALA A 94 17.31 -8.23 -3.48
C ALA A 94 17.16 -8.20 -1.95
N GLU A 95 18.00 -7.45 -1.23
CA GLU A 95 17.85 -7.24 0.22
C GLU A 95 16.49 -6.60 0.56
N ARG A 96 16.11 -5.53 -0.15
CA ARG A 96 14.82 -4.87 0.05
C ARG A 96 13.65 -5.81 -0.22
N ALA A 97 13.73 -6.59 -1.29
CA ALA A 97 12.70 -7.58 -1.62
C ALA A 97 12.60 -8.69 -0.54
N CYS A 98 13.74 -9.15 -0.01
CA CYS A 98 13.79 -10.11 1.10
C CYS A 98 13.08 -9.56 2.34
N ILE A 99 13.41 -8.33 2.75
CA ILE A 99 12.80 -7.70 3.93
C ILE A 99 11.29 -7.52 3.72
N ALA A 100 10.87 -7.03 2.56
CA ALA A 100 9.44 -6.83 2.25
C ALA A 100 8.66 -8.16 2.30
N THR A 101 9.21 -9.21 1.67
CA THR A 101 8.59 -10.54 1.64
C THR A 101 8.50 -11.15 3.04
N ALA A 102 9.57 -11.07 3.83
CA ALA A 102 9.58 -11.58 5.19
C ALA A 102 8.62 -10.80 6.10
N THR A 103 8.56 -9.48 5.95
CA THR A 103 7.64 -8.65 6.73
C THR A 103 6.19 -9.00 6.44
N ALA A 104 5.83 -9.17 5.16
CA ALA A 104 4.49 -9.57 4.75
C ALA A 104 4.12 -10.97 5.27
N SER A 105 5.03 -11.93 5.16
CA SER A 105 4.77 -13.31 5.61
C SER A 105 4.68 -13.46 7.13
N ILE A 106 5.30 -12.56 7.91
CA ILE A 106 5.20 -12.56 9.37
C ILE A 106 3.92 -11.85 9.83
N TYR A 107 3.66 -10.64 9.32
CA TYR A 107 2.51 -9.86 9.80
C TYR A 107 1.18 -10.40 9.31
N GLY A 108 1.08 -11.02 8.13
CA GLY A 108 -0.18 -11.59 7.64
C GLY A 108 -0.82 -12.56 8.65
N PRO A 109 -0.17 -13.70 8.95
CA PRO A 109 -0.68 -14.67 9.93
C PRO A 109 -0.79 -14.10 11.35
N SER A 110 0.09 -13.17 11.74
CA SER A 110 0.02 -12.51 13.05
C SER A 110 -1.25 -11.69 13.20
N ASN A 111 -1.57 -10.90 12.18
CA ASN A 111 -2.79 -10.10 12.13
C ASN A 111 -4.05 -10.98 12.14
N ASP A 112 -4.04 -12.12 11.45
CA ASP A 112 -5.16 -13.07 11.47
C ASP A 112 -5.43 -13.64 12.88
N ARG A 113 -4.36 -13.98 13.63
CA ARG A 113 -4.48 -14.40 15.03
C ARG A 113 -5.01 -13.28 15.92
N VAL A 114 -4.50 -12.06 15.75
CA VAL A 114 -4.98 -10.88 16.50
C VAL A 114 -6.46 -10.63 16.21
N ALA A 115 -6.88 -10.68 14.95
CA ALA A 115 -8.28 -10.53 14.56
C ALA A 115 -9.16 -11.60 15.21
N THR A 116 -8.69 -12.84 15.27
CA THR A 116 -9.39 -13.94 15.96
C THR A 116 -9.55 -13.65 17.46
N TYR A 117 -8.50 -13.17 18.14
CA TYR A 117 -8.59 -12.78 19.55
C TYR A 117 -9.55 -11.60 19.77
N GLN A 118 -9.55 -10.63 18.87
CA GLN A 118 -10.46 -9.48 18.93
C GLN A 118 -11.92 -9.91 18.78
N GLN A 119 -12.23 -10.83 17.85
CA GLN A 119 -13.57 -11.41 17.71
C GLN A 119 -14.00 -12.13 18.99
N GLN A 120 -13.11 -12.91 19.60
CA GLN A 120 -13.40 -13.58 20.88
C GLN A 120 -13.66 -12.57 22.02
N MET A 121 -12.92 -11.46 22.06
CA MET A 121 -13.19 -10.40 23.03
C MET A 121 -14.56 -9.76 22.81
N ALA A 122 -14.97 -9.54 21.57
CA ALA A 122 -16.30 -8.99 21.25
C ALA A 122 -17.42 -9.90 21.77
N MET A 123 -17.33 -11.21 21.48
CA MET A 123 -18.30 -12.20 21.99
C MET A 123 -18.32 -12.28 23.53
N LEU A 124 -17.16 -12.14 24.18
CA LEU A 124 -17.11 -12.10 25.65
C LEU A 124 -17.69 -10.80 26.21
N GLY A 125 -17.56 -9.68 25.50
CA GLY A 125 -18.18 -8.40 25.84
C GLY A 125 -19.70 -8.50 25.87
N GLU A 126 -20.30 -9.09 24.83
CA GLU A 126 -21.75 -9.32 24.80
C GLU A 126 -22.23 -10.22 25.95
N GLN A 127 -21.46 -11.25 26.31
CA GLN A 127 -21.77 -12.09 27.47
C GLN A 127 -21.66 -11.35 28.80
N LEU A 128 -20.75 -10.38 28.87
CA LEU A 128 -20.54 -9.55 30.05
C LEU A 128 -21.71 -8.58 30.26
N ASP A 129 -22.19 -7.97 29.17
CA ASP A 129 -23.33 -7.04 29.20
C ASP A 129 -24.62 -7.72 29.68
N ASN A 130 -24.75 -9.03 29.43
CA ASN A 130 -25.88 -9.85 29.85
C ASN A 130 -25.64 -10.64 31.16
N ALA A 131 -24.55 -10.38 31.88
CA ALA A 131 -24.21 -11.14 33.09
C ALA A 131 -25.05 -10.70 34.30
N ALA A 132 -25.78 -11.64 34.92
CA ALA A 132 -26.60 -11.36 36.10
C ALA A 132 -25.81 -11.34 37.43
N ASP A 133 -24.69 -12.05 37.50
CA ASP A 133 -23.94 -12.27 38.74
C ASP A 133 -22.52 -11.66 38.69
N ALA A 134 -22.11 -11.04 39.80
CA ALA A 134 -20.77 -10.44 39.95
C ALA A 134 -19.62 -11.46 39.76
N LYS A 135 -19.83 -12.70 40.19
CA LYS A 135 -18.83 -13.76 40.01
C LYS A 135 -18.65 -14.12 38.53
N ARG A 136 -19.74 -14.12 37.76
CA ARG A 136 -19.72 -14.42 36.32
C ARG A 136 -19.08 -13.28 35.54
N SER A 137 -19.43 -12.04 35.85
CA SER A 137 -18.82 -10.86 35.21
C SER A 137 -17.31 -10.80 35.49
N GLN A 138 -16.87 -11.06 36.72
CA GLN A 138 -15.45 -11.13 37.06
C GLN A 138 -14.71 -12.22 36.26
N ALA A 139 -15.30 -13.41 36.09
CA ALA A 139 -14.70 -14.48 35.32
C ALA A 139 -14.58 -14.14 33.82
N LEU A 140 -15.59 -13.47 33.24
CA LEU A 140 -15.57 -13.00 31.85
C LEU A 140 -14.52 -11.91 31.64
N GLN A 141 -14.43 -10.94 32.56
CA GLN A 141 -13.39 -9.90 32.53
C GLN A 141 -11.98 -10.50 32.57
N ALA A 142 -11.74 -11.47 33.46
CA ALA A 142 -10.45 -12.16 33.54
C ALA A 142 -10.07 -12.89 32.23
N ARG A 143 -11.05 -13.42 31.50
CA ARG A 143 -10.84 -14.02 30.17
C ARG A 143 -10.48 -12.97 29.13
N MET A 144 -11.18 -11.83 29.12
CA MET A 144 -10.83 -10.71 28.24
C MET A 144 -9.42 -10.20 28.50
N ASP A 145 -9.00 -10.09 29.76
CA ASP A 145 -7.63 -9.69 30.11
C ASP A 145 -6.57 -10.71 29.70
N ASN A 146 -6.92 -11.99 29.66
CA ASN A 146 -6.04 -13.01 29.09
C ASN A 146 -5.85 -12.80 27.58
N LEU A 147 -6.94 -12.56 26.84
CA LEU A 147 -6.90 -12.30 25.39
C LEU A 147 -6.12 -11.02 25.06
N ARG A 148 -6.32 -9.94 25.82
CA ARG A 148 -5.54 -8.69 25.67
C ARG A 148 -4.04 -8.97 25.81
N ARG A 149 -3.64 -9.73 26.83
CA ARG A 149 -2.24 -10.14 27.01
C ARG A 149 -1.75 -11.04 25.87
N ALA A 150 -2.61 -11.90 25.31
CA ALA A 150 -2.26 -12.72 24.15
C ALA A 150 -1.98 -11.86 22.90
N ILE A 151 -2.83 -10.86 22.63
CA ILE A 151 -2.62 -9.88 21.56
C ILE A 151 -1.29 -9.15 21.73
N SER A 152 -1.00 -8.65 22.94
CA SER A 152 0.28 -7.97 23.21
C SER A 152 1.49 -8.88 22.97
N ARG A 153 1.42 -10.15 23.37
CA ARG A 153 2.49 -11.14 23.11
C ARG A 153 2.65 -11.43 21.62
N GLU A 154 1.54 -11.55 20.88
CA GLU A 154 1.55 -11.79 19.45
C GLU A 154 2.24 -10.66 18.68
N HIS A 155 1.93 -9.40 19.01
CA HIS A 155 2.60 -8.26 18.41
C HIS A 155 4.10 -8.21 18.73
N ALA A 156 4.48 -8.44 19.99
CA ALA A 156 5.89 -8.47 20.39
C ALA A 156 6.65 -9.57 19.63
N TYR A 157 6.05 -10.77 19.54
CA TYR A 157 6.63 -11.90 18.83
C TYR A 157 6.81 -11.63 17.33
N ALA A 158 5.80 -11.05 16.67
CA ALA A 158 5.90 -10.66 15.27
C ALA A 158 6.99 -9.60 15.05
N HIS A 159 7.09 -8.62 15.94
CA HIS A 159 8.13 -7.60 15.89
C HIS A 159 9.53 -8.21 15.99
N ASP A 160 9.76 -9.11 16.95
CA ASP A 160 11.02 -9.81 17.12
C ASP A 160 11.39 -10.65 15.89
N GLN A 161 10.42 -11.34 15.30
CA GLN A 161 10.62 -12.10 14.08
C GLN A 161 11.00 -11.22 12.89
N VAL A 162 10.38 -10.05 12.72
CA VAL A 162 10.72 -9.11 11.65
C VAL A 162 12.14 -8.58 11.83
N ASN A 163 12.51 -8.23 13.06
CA ASN A 163 13.87 -7.78 13.36
C ASN A 163 14.90 -8.89 13.07
N ALA A 164 14.60 -10.14 13.42
CA ALA A 164 15.44 -11.29 13.11
C ALA A 164 15.50 -11.58 11.60
N ALA A 165 14.39 -11.47 10.88
CA ALA A 165 14.35 -11.63 9.43
C ALA A 165 15.16 -10.55 8.72
N ARG A 166 15.07 -9.30 9.17
CA ARG A 166 15.83 -8.18 8.63
C ARG A 166 17.34 -8.42 8.76
N ARG A 167 17.81 -8.87 9.93
CA ARG A 167 19.22 -9.23 10.13
C ARG A 167 19.68 -10.32 9.16
N ARG A 168 18.89 -11.39 9.00
CA ARG A 168 19.18 -12.47 8.05
C ARG A 168 19.24 -11.99 6.60
N CYS A 169 18.32 -11.12 6.17
CA CYS A 169 18.36 -10.54 4.83
C CYS A 169 19.63 -9.70 4.61
N VAL A 170 20.00 -8.84 5.56
CA VAL A 170 21.22 -8.02 5.46
C VAL A 170 22.47 -8.88 5.40
N GLU A 171 22.55 -9.94 6.22
CA GLU A 171 23.68 -10.88 6.21
C GLU A 171 23.78 -11.65 4.89
N GLN A 172 22.65 -12.04 4.31
CA GLN A 172 22.59 -12.78 3.05
C GLN A 172 23.05 -11.96 1.83
N TYR A 173 22.71 -10.67 1.79
CA TYR A 173 23.03 -9.77 0.67
C TYR A 173 24.18 -8.82 1.00
N ARG A 174 24.98 -9.13 2.02
CA ARG A 174 26.16 -8.36 2.37
C ARG A 174 27.18 -8.49 1.24
N PRO A 175 27.70 -7.38 0.68
CA PRO A 175 28.77 -7.46 -0.31
C PRO A 175 30.02 -8.06 0.34
N THR A 176 30.57 -9.11 -0.28
CA THR A 176 31.89 -9.65 0.10
C THR A 176 32.98 -8.62 -0.23
N PRO A 177 33.98 -8.44 0.64
CA PRO A 177 35.06 -7.48 0.44
C PRO A 177 35.95 -7.82 -0.76
#